data_AF-A0A8T4K658-F1
#
_entry.id   AF-A0A8T4K658-F1
#
_cell.length_a   1.000
_cell.length_b   1.000
_cell.length_c   1.000
_cell.angle_alpha   90.00
_cell.angle_beta   90.00
_cell.angle_gamma   90.00
#
_symmetry.space_group_name_H-M   'P 1'
#
loop_
_entity.id
_entity.type
_entity.pdbx_description
1 polymer ?
#
loop_
_entity_poly.entity_id
_entity_poly.type
_entity_poly.pdbx_seq_one_letter_code
_entity_poly.pdbx_strand_id
1 'polypeptide(L)'
;MVKPKPVAKPKPVAKPKPVAKPKPVAKPKPAAKPKEKLVDKTSRPIVIDATDHIAGRLSSNVAKLLLEGNRVTVVNSEKIMISGRKKNIVGEYKQFLKISSILHPKHGPFHPRKPDTIISRMIRGMLPRDKPSGKAALSRLRVYIGVPKDVKPLGKIQLEKTKIRKPSALYTSVGELGRYVGWN
;
A
#
# COMPACT_ATOMS: atom_id res chain seq x y z
N MET A 1 -18.58 -75.93 -53.60
CA MET A 1 -17.70 -74.81 -53.18
C MET A 1 -18.34 -74.10 -51.98
N VAL A 2 -17.93 -74.44 -50.77
CA VAL A 2 -18.24 -73.72 -49.53
C VAL A 2 -16.98 -73.79 -48.68
N LYS A 3 -16.34 -72.65 -48.40
CA LYS A 3 -15.13 -72.57 -47.56
C LYS A 3 -15.54 -72.52 -46.08
N PRO A 4 -15.07 -73.42 -45.22
CA PRO A 4 -15.09 -73.23 -43.78
C PRO A 4 -13.77 -72.58 -43.29
N LYS A 5 -13.88 -71.56 -42.42
CA LYS A 5 -12.83 -71.16 -41.45
C LYS A 5 -12.83 -72.21 -40.32
N PRO A 6 -11.73 -72.55 -39.61
CA PRO A 6 -10.90 -71.66 -38.75
C PRO A 6 -9.39 -72.05 -38.83
N VAL A 7 -8.39 -71.41 -38.19
CA VAL A 7 -8.00 -71.49 -36.76
C VAL A 7 -6.95 -70.41 -36.49
N ALA A 8 -7.10 -69.73 -35.35
CA ALA A 8 -6.25 -68.64 -34.86
C ALA A 8 -4.85 -69.14 -34.44
N LYS A 9 -3.82 -68.38 -34.84
CA LYS A 9 -2.44 -68.54 -34.34
C LYS A 9 -2.27 -67.83 -32.98
N PRO A 10 -1.58 -68.44 -32.00
CA PRO A 10 -1.37 -67.85 -30.68
C PRO A 10 -0.33 -66.72 -30.72
N LYS A 11 -0.58 -65.63 -29.99
CA LYS A 11 0.38 -64.53 -29.79
C LYS A 11 1.19 -64.73 -28.50
N PRO A 12 2.48 -64.36 -28.47
CA PRO A 12 3.42 -64.74 -27.42
C PRO A 12 3.37 -63.85 -26.16
N VAL A 13 3.80 -64.49 -25.07
CA VAL A 13 4.00 -64.08 -23.67
C VAL A 13 4.48 -62.64 -23.46
N ALA A 14 3.73 -61.88 -22.65
CA ALA A 14 4.10 -60.56 -22.17
C ALA A 14 5.13 -60.65 -21.03
N LYS A 15 6.28 -59.99 -21.19
CA LYS A 15 7.28 -59.77 -20.14
C LYS A 15 6.80 -58.65 -19.18
N PRO A 16 7.02 -58.79 -17.85
CA PRO A 16 6.59 -57.81 -16.87
C PRO A 16 7.47 -56.56 -16.89
N LYS A 17 6.86 -55.37 -16.84
CA LYS A 17 7.57 -54.09 -16.66
C LYS A 17 7.44 -53.59 -15.21
N PRO A 18 8.45 -52.86 -14.69
CA PRO A 18 8.76 -52.80 -13.27
C PRO A 18 8.07 -51.66 -12.52
N VAL A 19 7.96 -51.89 -11.22
CA VAL A 19 7.42 -51.07 -10.13
C VAL A 19 7.82 -49.58 -10.23
N ALA A 20 6.79 -48.71 -10.23
CA ALA A 20 6.94 -47.26 -10.19
C ALA A 20 7.54 -46.81 -8.85
N LYS A 21 8.63 -46.04 -8.92
CA LYS A 21 9.28 -45.39 -7.77
C LYS A 21 8.33 -44.34 -7.15
N PRO A 22 8.14 -44.33 -5.82
CA PRO A 22 7.33 -43.31 -5.14
C PRO A 22 8.06 -41.97 -5.09
N LYS A 23 7.35 -40.89 -5.43
CA LYS A 23 7.83 -39.49 -5.33
C LYS A 23 7.93 -39.07 -3.85
N PRO A 24 9.01 -38.39 -3.43
CA PRO A 24 9.21 -37.98 -2.04
C PRO A 24 8.36 -36.76 -1.63
N VAL A 25 7.74 -36.93 -0.46
CA VAL A 25 7.06 -36.04 0.49
C VAL A 25 7.32 -34.54 0.32
N ALA A 26 6.23 -33.79 0.08
CA ALA A 26 6.16 -32.34 0.13
C ALA A 26 6.38 -31.82 1.57
N LYS A 27 7.33 -30.89 1.74
CA LYS A 27 7.55 -30.15 2.99
C LYS A 27 6.34 -29.23 3.28
N PRO A 28 5.72 -29.28 4.46
CA PRO A 28 4.58 -28.41 4.81
C PRO A 28 5.06 -26.98 5.12
N LYS A 29 4.43 -25.99 4.48
CA LYS A 29 4.57 -24.56 4.80
C LYS A 29 3.91 -24.28 6.16
N PRO A 30 4.59 -23.63 7.13
CA PRO A 30 4.02 -23.42 8.45
C PRO A 30 2.98 -22.29 8.50
N ALA A 31 1.77 -22.69 8.91
CA ALA A 31 0.81 -22.01 9.78
C ALA A 31 0.50 -20.52 9.52
N ALA A 32 -0.61 -20.32 8.81
CA ALA A 32 -1.44 -19.13 8.92
C ALA A 32 -1.95 -18.98 10.36
N LYS A 33 -1.65 -17.83 10.98
CA LYS A 33 -2.27 -17.39 12.24
C LYS A 33 -3.49 -16.49 11.96
N PRO A 34 -4.46 -16.45 12.88
CA PRO A 34 -5.88 -16.69 12.57
C PRO A 34 -6.69 -15.42 12.27
N LYS A 35 -7.81 -15.65 11.56
CA LYS A 35 -8.88 -14.69 11.29
C LYS A 35 -9.39 -14.05 12.58
N GLU A 36 -9.34 -12.72 12.67
CA GLU A 36 -10.21 -11.97 13.58
C GLU A 36 -10.99 -10.89 12.82
N LYS A 37 -12.31 -11.11 12.84
CA LYS A 37 -13.45 -10.16 12.82
C LYS A 37 -13.76 -9.46 11.50
N LEU A 38 -14.81 -9.99 10.86
CA LEU A 38 -15.72 -9.25 9.97
C LEU A 38 -16.41 -8.16 10.80
N VAL A 39 -15.75 -7.02 10.95
CA VAL A 39 -16.43 -5.76 11.29
C VAL A 39 -16.97 -5.22 9.98
N ASP A 40 -18.21 -4.76 9.92
CA ASP A 40 -18.80 -4.08 8.75
C ASP A 40 -17.91 -2.92 8.29
N LYS A 41 -16.95 -3.22 7.40
CA LYS A 41 -15.82 -2.37 7.00
C LYS A 41 -16.23 -1.05 6.35
N THR A 42 -17.51 -0.92 6.04
CA THR A 42 -18.08 0.18 5.26
C THR A 42 -18.63 1.31 6.13
N SER A 43 -19.01 1.05 7.38
CA SER A 43 -19.80 2.02 8.17
C SER A 43 -18.95 3.01 8.99
N ARG A 44 -17.92 2.54 9.70
CA ARG A 44 -17.12 3.40 10.59
C ARG A 44 -15.78 3.80 9.97
N PRO A 45 -15.49 5.11 9.79
CA PRO A 45 -14.19 5.55 9.32
C PRO A 45 -13.11 5.34 10.40
N ILE A 46 -11.98 4.74 10.01
CA ILE A 46 -10.81 4.61 10.85
C ILE A 46 -10.10 5.96 10.87
N VAL A 47 -9.96 6.56 12.06
CA VAL A 47 -9.28 7.83 12.25
C VAL A 47 -7.88 7.59 12.78
N ILE A 48 -6.87 8.05 12.04
CA ILE A 48 -5.46 7.90 12.39
C ILE A 48 -4.89 9.27 12.72
N ASP A 49 -4.36 9.41 13.94
CA ASP A 49 -3.59 10.59 14.33
C ASP A 49 -2.14 10.45 13.86
N ALA A 50 -1.71 11.35 12.99
CA ALA A 50 -0.42 11.29 12.32
C ALA A 50 0.72 12.03 13.05
N THR A 51 0.46 12.55 14.25
CA THR A 51 1.43 13.28 15.06
C THR A 51 2.66 12.43 15.36
N ASP A 52 3.86 12.92 15.04
CA ASP A 52 5.16 12.25 15.23
C ASP A 52 5.33 10.91 14.50
N HIS A 53 4.54 10.70 13.44
CA HIS A 53 4.66 9.53 12.58
C HIS A 53 5.61 9.80 11.42
N ILE A 54 6.39 8.78 11.01
CA ILE A 54 7.26 8.86 9.84
C ILE A 54 6.40 8.75 8.56
N ALA A 55 6.46 9.77 7.70
CA ALA A 55 5.59 9.92 6.52
C ALA A 55 5.47 8.65 5.65
N GLY A 56 6.60 8.06 5.29
CA GLY A 56 6.64 6.85 4.46
C GLY A 56 6.03 5.64 5.16
N ARG A 57 6.39 5.41 6.43
CA ARG A 57 5.91 4.26 7.21
C ARG A 57 4.41 4.33 7.48
N LEU A 58 3.91 5.53 7.80
CA LEU A 58 2.48 5.80 7.92
C LEU A 58 1.76 5.52 6.61
N SER A 59 2.26 6.08 5.50
CA SER A 59 1.63 5.94 4.18
C SER A 59 1.50 4.49 3.74
N SER A 60 2.51 3.65 4.01
CA SER A 60 2.46 2.22 3.64
C SER A 60 1.40 1.45 4.42
N ASN A 61 1.22 1.75 5.71
CA ASN A 61 0.19 1.11 6.52
C ASN A 61 -1.21 1.59 6.11
N VAL A 62 -1.36 2.89 5.86
CA VAL A 62 -2.62 3.46 5.36
C VAL A 62 -3.01 2.85 4.02
N ALA A 63 -2.06 2.72 3.08
CA ALA A 63 -2.31 2.12 1.78
C ALA A 63 -2.84 0.67 1.90
N LYS A 64 -2.28 -0.13 2.81
CA LYS A 64 -2.79 -1.48 3.09
C LYS A 64 -4.23 -1.47 3.60
N LEU A 65 -4.53 -0.62 4.59
CA LEU A 65 -5.89 -0.48 5.14
C LEU A 65 -6.91 -0.06 4.07
N LEU A 66 -6.51 0.82 3.14
CA LEU A 66 -7.36 1.25 2.03
C LEU A 66 -7.63 0.13 1.01
N LEU A 67 -6.63 -0.71 0.72
CA LEU A 67 -6.77 -1.87 -0.16
C LEU A 67 -7.64 -2.97 0.45
N GLU A 68 -7.65 -3.09 1.78
CA GLU A 68 -8.56 -3.98 2.52
C GLU A 68 -10.03 -3.50 2.51
N GLY A 69 -10.29 -2.31 1.94
CA GLY A 69 -11.62 -1.74 1.76
C GLY A 69 -12.05 -0.76 2.85
N ASN A 70 -11.20 -0.44 3.83
CA ASN A 70 -11.56 0.44 4.93
C ASN A 70 -11.60 1.91 4.49
N ARG A 71 -12.46 2.71 5.13
CA ARG A 71 -12.43 4.18 5.03
C ARG A 71 -11.43 4.73 6.03
N VAL A 72 -10.41 5.43 5.57
CA VAL A 72 -9.32 5.92 6.42
C VAL A 72 -9.27 7.44 6.38
N THR A 73 -9.29 8.05 7.56
CA THR A 73 -9.13 9.49 7.76
C THR A 73 -7.85 9.75 8.53
N VAL A 74 -6.92 10.47 7.92
CA VAL A 74 -5.65 10.88 8.54
C VAL A 74 -5.80 12.33 9.01
N VAL A 75 -5.54 12.58 10.29
CA VAL A 75 -5.59 13.92 10.91
C VAL A 75 -4.19 14.39 11.33
N ASN A 76 -4.02 15.69 11.53
CA ASN A 76 -2.74 16.33 11.89
C ASN A 76 -1.61 16.07 10.87
N SER A 77 -1.92 16.14 9.57
CA SER A 77 -0.94 15.89 8.50
C SER A 77 0.28 16.82 8.53
N GLU A 78 0.14 18.02 9.10
CA GLU A 78 1.23 18.98 9.30
C GLU A 78 2.29 18.50 10.30
N LYS A 79 1.92 17.63 11.24
CA LYS A 79 2.80 17.08 12.30
C LYS A 79 3.47 15.77 11.91
N ILE A 80 3.29 15.32 10.68
CA ILE A 80 4.00 14.16 10.13
C ILE A 80 5.47 14.53 9.97
N MET A 81 6.34 13.54 10.17
CA MET A 81 7.78 13.73 10.23
C MET A 81 8.48 13.03 9.07
N ILE A 82 9.40 13.74 8.44
CA ILE A 82 10.29 13.23 7.39
C ILE A 82 11.68 13.10 8.00
N SER A 83 12.28 11.92 7.87
CA SER A 83 13.64 11.66 8.36
C SER A 83 14.68 12.31 7.45
N GLY A 84 15.65 13.02 8.03
CA GLY A 84 16.76 13.59 7.30
C GLY A 84 17.07 15.03 7.72
N ARG A 85 18.19 15.56 7.22
CA ARG A 85 18.56 16.96 7.45
C ARG A 85 17.60 17.88 6.69
N LYS A 86 17.06 18.88 7.37
CA LYS A 86 16.11 19.87 6.82
C LYS A 86 16.57 20.49 5.49
N LYS A 87 17.83 20.90 5.38
CA LYS A 87 18.41 21.48 4.16
C LYS A 87 18.31 20.52 2.96
N ASN A 88 18.58 19.23 3.17
CA ASN A 88 18.52 18.23 2.10
C ASN A 88 17.08 17.98 1.68
N ILE A 89 16.16 17.78 2.63
CA ILE A 89 14.75 17.53 2.34
C ILE A 89 14.13 18.69 1.55
N VAL A 90 14.38 19.93 1.98
CA VAL A 90 13.89 21.13 1.28
C VAL A 90 14.57 21.27 -0.09
N GLY A 91 15.87 20.98 -0.20
CA GLY A 91 16.62 21.02 -1.46
C GLY A 91 16.10 20.02 -2.49
N GLU A 92 15.93 18.75 -2.08
CA GLU A 92 15.33 17.68 -2.89
C GLU A 92 13.92 18.06 -3.33
N TYR A 93 13.09 18.55 -2.40
CA TYR A 93 11.75 18.96 -2.75
C TYR A 93 11.75 20.11 -3.74
N LYS A 94 12.64 21.11 -3.59
CA LYS A 94 12.80 22.21 -4.55
C LYS A 94 13.25 21.74 -5.92
N GLN A 95 14.15 20.76 -6.01
CA GLN A 95 14.54 20.14 -7.27
C GLN A 95 13.34 19.45 -7.94
N PHE A 96 12.52 18.74 -7.17
CA PHE A 96 11.27 18.15 -7.66
C PHE A 96 10.33 19.20 -8.28
N LEU A 97 10.35 20.45 -7.82
CA LEU A 97 9.47 21.52 -8.36
C LEU A 97 9.94 22.09 -9.69
N LYS A 98 11.24 21.98 -9.94
CA LYS A 98 11.83 22.42 -11.20
C LYS A 98 11.42 21.50 -12.35
N ILE A 99 10.94 20.29 -12.03
CA ILE A 99 10.44 19.34 -13.02
C ILE A 99 9.10 19.87 -13.52
N SER A 100 9.07 20.45 -14.72
CA SER A 100 7.83 20.88 -15.38
C SER A 100 7.87 20.49 -16.85
N SER A 101 6.70 20.35 -17.47
CA SER A 101 6.64 20.17 -18.92
C SER A 101 7.11 21.45 -19.60
N ILE A 102 8.01 21.32 -20.59
CA ILE A 102 8.55 22.44 -21.37
C ILE A 102 7.45 23.06 -22.24
N LEU A 103 6.55 22.22 -22.78
CA LEU A 103 5.49 22.65 -23.69
C LEU A 103 4.38 23.42 -22.95
N HIS A 104 3.73 22.78 -21.98
CA HIS A 104 2.60 23.34 -21.26
C HIS A 104 2.61 22.91 -19.79
N PRO A 105 2.86 23.82 -18.84
CA PRO A 105 2.92 23.50 -17.41
C PRO A 105 1.63 22.86 -16.86
N LYS A 106 0.47 23.23 -17.42
CA LYS A 106 -0.86 22.73 -17.00
C LYS A 106 -1.05 21.23 -17.23
N HIS A 107 -0.44 20.68 -18.28
CA HIS A 107 -0.50 19.26 -18.62
C HIS A 107 0.70 18.46 -18.09
N GLY A 108 1.59 19.12 -17.33
CA GLY A 108 2.76 18.52 -16.73
C GLY A 108 2.48 17.84 -15.38
N PRO A 109 3.54 17.30 -14.75
CA PRO A 109 3.45 16.77 -13.39
C PRO A 109 3.01 17.85 -12.40
N PHE A 110 1.97 17.56 -11.62
CA PHE A 110 1.52 18.47 -10.55
C PHE A 110 2.23 18.19 -9.23
N HIS A 111 2.80 19.24 -8.64
CA HIS A 111 3.59 19.23 -7.41
C HIS A 111 2.76 19.86 -6.26
N PRO A 112 2.22 19.06 -5.32
CA PRO A 112 1.45 19.58 -4.20
C PRO A 112 2.30 20.45 -3.27
N ARG A 113 1.68 21.42 -2.59
CA ARG A 113 2.36 22.31 -1.62
C ARG A 113 1.87 22.12 -0.20
N LYS A 114 0.58 21.85 -0.06
CA LYS A 114 -0.09 21.72 1.23
C LYS A 114 0.22 20.34 1.84
N PRO A 115 0.43 20.24 3.17
CA PRO A 115 0.86 19.01 3.83
C PRO A 115 -0.12 17.84 3.63
N ASP A 116 -1.41 18.11 3.65
CA ASP A 116 -2.48 17.15 3.33
C ASP A 116 -2.32 16.56 1.92
N THR A 117 -2.11 17.41 0.92
CA THR A 117 -1.96 17.01 -0.49
C THR A 117 -0.62 16.31 -0.77
N ILE A 118 0.44 16.68 -0.05
CA ILE A 118 1.74 15.99 -0.10
C ILE A 118 1.56 14.54 0.36
N ILE A 119 0.92 14.34 1.51
CA ILE A 119 0.68 13.01 2.08
C ILE A 119 -0.29 12.20 1.23
N SER A 120 -1.35 12.83 0.73
CA SER A 120 -2.27 12.19 -0.21
C SER A 120 -1.56 11.74 -1.50
N ARG A 121 -0.62 12.55 -2.02
CA ARG A 121 0.21 12.18 -3.18
C ARG A 121 1.15 11.02 -2.86
N MET A 122 1.74 10.98 -1.67
CA MET A 122 2.57 9.86 -1.22
C MET A 122 1.77 8.56 -1.13
N ILE A 123 0.61 8.58 -0.47
CA ILE A 123 -0.27 7.40 -0.34
C ILE A 123 -0.75 6.95 -1.73
N ARG A 124 -1.12 7.90 -2.60
CA ARG A 124 -1.48 7.61 -3.99
C ARG A 124 -0.36 6.90 -4.76
N GLY A 125 0.90 7.23 -4.49
CA GLY A 125 2.06 6.55 -5.09
C GLY A 125 2.23 5.10 -4.64
N MET A 126 1.68 4.73 -3.47
CA MET A 126 1.72 3.37 -2.93
C MET A 126 0.54 2.50 -3.37
N LEU A 127 -0.45 3.09 -4.05
CA LEU A 127 -1.65 2.40 -4.55
C LEU A 127 -1.52 2.09 -6.05
N PRO A 128 -2.13 0.99 -6.54
CA PRO A 128 -2.13 0.65 -7.96
C PRO A 128 -2.98 1.65 -8.77
N ARG A 129 -2.32 2.65 -9.38
CA ARG A 129 -2.97 3.82 -9.98
C ARG A 129 -3.82 3.51 -11.21
N ASP A 130 -3.42 2.51 -12.00
CA ASP A 130 -4.05 2.20 -13.28
C ASP A 130 -5.31 1.34 -13.10
N LYS A 131 -5.40 0.61 -11.99
CA LYS A 131 -6.51 -0.30 -11.70
C LYS A 131 -7.68 0.46 -11.06
N PRO A 132 -8.95 0.08 -11.37
CA PRO A 132 -10.13 0.68 -10.74
C PRO A 132 -10.14 0.48 -9.22
N SER A 133 -9.62 -0.65 -8.75
CA SER A 133 -9.48 -0.95 -7.31
C SER A 133 -8.65 0.11 -6.57
N GLY A 134 -7.52 0.56 -7.15
CA GLY A 134 -6.68 1.59 -6.53
C GLY A 134 -7.34 2.97 -6.56
N LYS A 135 -8.09 3.30 -7.62
CA LYS A 135 -8.89 4.53 -7.67
C LYS A 135 -9.99 4.54 -6.59
N ALA A 136 -10.66 3.41 -6.39
CA ALA A 136 -11.65 3.24 -5.33
C ALA A 136 -11.01 3.27 -3.93
N ALA A 137 -9.81 2.73 -3.76
CA ALA A 137 -9.06 2.84 -2.51
C ALA A 137 -8.71 4.30 -2.19
N LEU A 138 -8.25 5.07 -3.19
CA LEU A 138 -7.91 6.47 -3.01
C LEU A 138 -9.15 7.33 -2.67
N SER A 139 -10.32 7.03 -3.23
CA SER A 139 -11.55 7.79 -2.91
C SER A 139 -12.04 7.61 -1.47
N ARG A 140 -11.62 6.52 -0.80
CA ARG A 140 -11.90 6.26 0.63
C ARG A 140 -10.97 7.02 1.57
N LEU A 141 -9.86 7.56 1.07
CA LEU A 141 -8.88 8.30 1.87
C LEU A 141 -9.31 9.75 2.07
N ARG A 142 -9.28 10.21 3.31
CA ARG A 142 -9.35 11.63 3.67
C ARG A 142 -8.11 12.02 4.47
N VAL A 143 -7.51 13.15 4.16
CA VAL A 143 -6.34 13.69 4.86
C VAL A 143 -6.66 15.12 5.24
N TYR A 144 -6.46 15.47 6.51
CA TYR A 144 -6.75 16.78 7.04
C TYR A 144 -5.53 17.41 7.70
N ILE A 145 -5.52 18.74 7.66
CA ILE A 145 -4.63 19.59 8.44
C ILE A 145 -5.34 19.86 9.77
N GLY A 146 -4.70 19.57 10.88
CA GLY A 146 -5.33 19.58 12.20
C GLY A 146 -6.44 18.53 12.33
N VAL A 147 -7.39 18.80 13.25
CA VAL A 147 -8.52 17.90 13.54
C VAL A 147 -9.84 18.62 13.20
N PRO A 148 -10.56 18.20 12.14
CA PRO A 148 -11.85 18.78 11.79
C PRO A 148 -12.92 18.42 12.84
N LYS A 149 -13.93 19.27 13.01
CA LYS A 149 -14.98 19.15 14.04
C LYS A 149 -15.72 17.81 13.95
N ASP A 150 -16.00 17.35 12.74
CA ASP A 150 -16.73 16.09 12.46
C ASP A 150 -15.98 14.84 12.92
N VAL A 151 -14.65 14.92 13.00
CA VAL A 151 -13.76 13.80 13.32
C VAL A 151 -13.33 13.80 14.79
N LYS A 152 -13.58 14.90 15.52
CA LYS A 152 -13.30 14.99 16.97
C LYS A 152 -14.00 13.93 17.83
N PRO A 153 -15.28 13.56 17.60
CA PRO A 153 -15.95 12.56 18.44
C PRO A 153 -15.48 11.12 18.16
N LEU A 154 -14.77 10.89 17.05
CA LEU A 154 -14.25 9.58 16.69
C LEU A 154 -12.93 9.31 17.44
N GLY A 155 -12.79 8.09 17.97
CA GLY A 155 -11.55 7.65 18.63
C GLY A 155 -10.36 7.70 17.68
N LYS A 156 -9.26 8.30 18.14
CA LYS A 156 -8.01 8.42 17.37
C LYS A 156 -7.13 7.20 17.61
N ILE A 157 -6.69 6.55 16.54
CA ILE A 157 -5.74 5.45 16.61
C ILE A 157 -4.35 5.99 16.25
N GLN A 158 -3.36 5.67 17.08
CA GLN A 158 -1.96 5.87 16.74
C GLN A 158 -1.33 4.52 16.38
N LEU A 159 -0.46 4.53 15.37
CA LEU A 159 0.24 3.34 14.92
C LEU A 159 1.63 3.32 15.55
N GLU A 160 1.81 2.57 16.63
CA GLU A 160 3.08 2.55 17.38
C GLU A 160 4.31 2.21 16.52
N LYS A 161 4.14 1.36 15.50
CA LYS A 161 5.25 0.95 14.60
C LYS A 161 5.78 2.08 13.72
N THR A 162 5.01 3.14 13.50
CA THR A 162 5.36 4.21 12.56
C THR A 162 5.86 5.47 13.25
N LYS A 163 5.78 5.53 14.59
CA LYS A 163 6.33 6.63 15.39
C LYS A 163 7.84 6.78 15.20
N ILE A 164 8.30 8.01 15.43
CA ILE A 164 9.71 8.35 15.47
C ILE A 164 10.43 7.55 16.58
N ARG A 165 11.70 7.20 16.31
CA ARG A 165 12.59 6.55 17.30
C ARG A 165 13.78 7.41 17.72
N LYS A 166 14.16 8.41 16.92
CA LYS A 166 15.31 9.30 17.17
C LYS A 166 14.82 10.66 17.68
N PRO A 167 15.68 11.54 18.22
CA PRO A 167 15.26 12.88 18.62
C PRO A 167 14.67 13.68 17.45
N SER A 168 13.71 14.56 17.76
CA SER A 168 12.97 15.39 16.80
C SER A 168 13.87 16.26 15.91
N ALA A 169 15.04 16.66 16.39
CA ALA A 169 16.02 17.47 15.65
C ALA A 169 16.54 16.81 14.36
N LEU A 170 16.44 15.48 14.24
CA LEU A 170 16.84 14.72 13.04
C LEU A 170 15.69 14.55 12.03
N TYR A 171 14.54 15.17 12.31
CA TYR A 171 13.36 15.13 11.49
C TYR A 171 12.95 16.54 11.08
N THR A 172 12.19 16.61 9.99
CA THR A 172 11.53 17.84 9.56
C THR A 172 10.04 17.56 9.45
N SER A 173 9.22 18.43 10.02
CA SER A 173 7.77 18.30 9.90
C SER A 173 7.32 18.61 8.47
N VAL A 174 6.26 17.93 8.01
CA VAL A 174 5.68 18.20 6.69
C VAL A 174 5.09 19.61 6.64
N GLY A 175 4.58 20.11 7.76
CA GLY A 175 4.13 21.50 7.89
C GLY A 175 5.25 22.50 7.66
N GLU A 176 6.43 22.28 8.25
CA GLU A 176 7.61 23.11 7.95
C GLU A 176 8.03 23.00 6.50
N LEU A 177 8.11 21.78 5.95
CA LEU A 177 8.45 21.57 4.55
C LEU A 177 7.52 22.37 3.63
N GLY A 178 6.20 22.29 3.87
CA GLY A 178 5.20 23.05 3.12
C GLY A 178 5.51 24.55 3.14
N ARG A 179 5.78 25.14 4.31
CA ARG A 179 6.10 26.57 4.45
C ARG A 179 7.30 26.99 3.58
N TYR A 180 8.38 26.22 3.57
CA TYR A 180 9.57 26.52 2.75
C TYR A 180 9.34 26.40 1.24
N VAL A 181 8.30 25.69 0.86
CA VAL A 181 7.99 25.26 -0.49
C VAL A 181 6.88 26.11 -1.12
N GLY A 182 6.31 27.06 -0.36
CA GLY A 182 5.29 27.99 -0.82
C GLY A 182 3.87 27.67 -0.33
N TRP A 183 3.72 26.90 0.76
CA TRP A 183 2.46 26.81 1.48
C TRP A 183 2.35 28.01 2.44
N ASN A 184 1.52 28.96 2.06
CA ASN A 184 1.08 30.09 2.89
C ASN A 184 -0.34 29.86 3.38
#